data_AF-A0A8X6XTE3-F1
#
_entry.id   AF-A0A8X6XTE3-F1
#
_cell.length_a   1.000
_cell.length_b   1.000
_cell.length_c   1.000
_cell.angle_alpha   90.00
_cell.angle_beta   90.00
_cell.angle_gamma   90.00
#
_symmetry.space_group_name_H-M   'P 1'
#
loop_
_entity.id
_entity.type
_entity.pdbx_description
1 polymer ?
#
loop_
_entity_poly.entity_id
_entity_poly.type
_entity_poly.pdbx_seq_one_letter_code
_entity_poly.pdbx_strand_id
1 'polypeptide(L)'
;MIHGTFCNRNRKAPYIANDKCNKRFPRQMLKETQTEDDGYPLYRRQKPGDGGHVAPGRAPKSGLLEDVDNSWVVPYSPLLFRIIKSHINVEYCNSVKSIKYFCKYVTKGNDATMFAVANEMPNRLDEVTTYQQGRYISSSEAVWHLLNFHIHQRYPTVVHLTVHLEGDQRRYSWKETNSTFD
;
A
#
# COMPACT_ATOMS: atom_id res chain seq x y z
N MET A 1 -2.89 4.03 -11.91
CA MET A 1 -2.12 2.78 -11.70
C MET A 1 -3.05 1.58 -11.93
N ILE A 2 -2.55 0.50 -12.53
CA ILE A 2 -3.32 -0.73 -12.76
C ILE A 2 -2.82 -1.83 -11.81
N HIS A 3 -3.73 -2.60 -11.22
CA HIS A 3 -3.35 -3.74 -10.40
C HIS A 3 -2.61 -4.79 -11.26
N GLY A 4 -1.40 -5.15 -10.83
CA GLY A 4 -0.44 -5.94 -11.62
C GLY A 4 -0.97 -7.31 -12.06
N THR A 5 -0.39 -7.81 -13.16
CA THR A 5 -0.73 -9.03 -13.94
C THR A 5 -2.11 -9.57 -13.61
N PHE A 6 -3.13 -9.14 -14.39
CA PHE A 6 -4.48 -9.69 -14.44
C PHE A 6 -4.63 -10.92 -13.55
N CYS A 7 -5.18 -10.73 -12.34
CA CYS A 7 -5.23 -11.76 -11.29
C CYS A 7 -5.73 -13.12 -11.82
N ASN A 8 -6.57 -13.10 -12.86
CA ASN A 8 -7.13 -14.28 -13.53
C ASN A 8 -6.11 -15.15 -14.31
N ARG A 9 -4.93 -14.64 -14.69
CA ARG A 9 -3.97 -15.34 -15.58
C ARG A 9 -2.64 -15.71 -14.95
N ASN A 10 -2.27 -15.10 -13.82
CA ASN A 10 -1.05 -15.48 -13.10
C ASN A 10 -1.41 -16.14 -11.76
N ARG A 11 -1.98 -17.35 -11.82
CA ARG A 11 -2.36 -18.14 -10.63
C ARG A 11 -1.19 -18.44 -9.68
N LYS A 12 0.05 -18.29 -10.17
CA LYS A 12 1.29 -18.42 -9.38
C LYS A 12 1.73 -17.12 -8.71
N ALA A 13 1.01 -16.02 -8.90
CA ALA A 13 1.35 -14.77 -8.24
C ALA A 13 1.09 -14.87 -6.72
N PRO A 14 1.95 -14.27 -5.88
CA PRO A 14 1.87 -14.40 -4.42
C PRO A 14 0.58 -13.81 -3.83
N TYR A 15 -0.17 -13.03 -4.61
CA TYR A 15 -1.42 -12.39 -4.23
C TYR A 15 -2.68 -13.15 -4.68
N ILE A 16 -2.54 -14.35 -5.24
CA ILE A 16 -3.67 -15.25 -5.54
C ILE A 16 -3.80 -16.27 -4.41
N ALA A 17 -5.02 -16.41 -3.88
CA ALA A 17 -5.38 -17.44 -2.92
C ALA A 17 -6.74 -18.03 -3.33
N ASN A 18 -6.85 -19.37 -3.37
CA ASN A 18 -8.09 -20.07 -3.78
C ASN A 18 -8.65 -19.59 -5.13
N ASP A 19 -7.77 -19.46 -6.14
CA ASP A 19 -8.10 -18.92 -7.48
C ASP A 19 -8.69 -17.50 -7.48
N LYS A 20 -8.60 -16.78 -6.35
CA LYS A 20 -9.09 -15.41 -6.21
C LYS A 20 -7.95 -14.48 -5.84
N CYS A 21 -8.05 -13.25 -6.34
CA CYS A 21 -7.16 -12.17 -5.97
C CYS A 21 -7.38 -11.81 -4.49
N ASN A 22 -6.36 -11.92 -3.64
CA ASN A 22 -6.46 -11.57 -2.22
C ASN A 22 -6.75 -10.07 -2.00
N LYS A 23 -6.44 -9.25 -3.01
CA LYS A 23 -6.76 -7.81 -3.08
C LYS A 23 -8.13 -7.50 -3.69
N ARG A 24 -8.93 -8.54 -3.99
CA ARG A 24 -10.30 -8.46 -4.50
C ARG A 24 -10.43 -7.73 -5.85
N PHE A 25 -9.45 -7.91 -6.73
CA PHE A 25 -9.53 -7.47 -8.13
C PHE A 25 -10.03 -8.63 -9.04
N PRO A 26 -10.79 -8.33 -10.10
CA PRO A 26 -11.35 -7.02 -10.47
C PRO A 26 -12.37 -6.52 -9.43
N ARG A 27 -12.40 -5.20 -9.18
CA ARG A 27 -13.32 -4.58 -8.23
C ARG A 27 -14.71 -4.44 -8.84
N GLN A 28 -15.74 -4.47 -8.00
CA GLN A 28 -17.11 -4.24 -8.44
C GLN A 28 -17.25 -2.85 -9.09
N MET A 29 -17.96 -2.79 -10.22
CA MET A 29 -18.33 -1.54 -10.86
C MET A 29 -19.49 -0.89 -10.11
N LEU A 30 -19.32 0.38 -9.72
CA LEU A 30 -20.26 1.13 -8.90
C LEU A 30 -20.48 2.52 -9.48
N LYS A 31 -21.73 2.99 -9.48
CA LYS A 31 -22.08 4.34 -9.98
C LYS A 31 -21.65 5.45 -9.03
N GLU A 32 -21.59 5.17 -7.73
CA GLU A 32 -21.25 6.13 -6.69
C GLU A 32 -20.32 5.49 -5.66
N THR A 33 -19.56 6.32 -4.95
CA THR A 33 -18.71 5.86 -3.85
C THR A 33 -19.57 5.64 -2.62
N GLN A 34 -19.47 4.46 -2.03
CA GLN A 34 -20.19 4.10 -0.80
C GLN A 34 -19.21 4.02 0.36
N THR A 35 -19.54 4.71 1.45
CA THR A 35 -18.77 4.71 2.69
C THR A 35 -19.62 4.10 3.78
N GLU A 36 -19.25 2.91 4.25
CA GLU A 36 -19.84 2.30 5.44
C GLU A 36 -19.10 2.79 6.71
N ASP A 37 -19.78 2.79 7.86
CA ASP A 37 -19.23 3.31 9.12
C ASP A 37 -17.96 2.57 9.59
N ASP A 38 -17.81 1.29 9.25
CA ASP A 38 -16.70 0.45 9.72
C ASP A 38 -16.01 -0.34 8.59
N GLY A 39 -16.30 0.01 7.32
CA GLY A 39 -15.82 -0.70 6.14
C GLY A 39 -14.71 0.04 5.39
N TYR A 40 -14.02 -0.69 4.51
CA TYR A 40 -13.24 -0.06 3.44
C TYR A 40 -14.22 0.62 2.47
N PRO A 41 -13.94 1.85 2.02
CA PRO A 41 -14.80 2.52 1.05
C PRO A 41 -14.89 1.71 -0.24
N LEU A 42 -16.10 1.65 -0.80
CA LEU A 42 -16.35 1.09 -2.11
C LEU A 42 -16.41 2.25 -3.12
N TYR A 43 -15.32 2.50 -3.83
CA TYR A 43 -15.25 3.63 -4.76
C TYR A 43 -16.13 3.46 -5.99
N ARG A 44 -16.65 4.59 -6.47
CA ARG A 44 -17.21 4.74 -7.82
C ARG A 44 -16.24 4.19 -8.87
N ARG A 45 -16.74 3.27 -9.68
CA ARG A 45 -16.05 2.66 -10.83
C ARG A 45 -17.06 2.53 -11.96
N GLN A 46 -17.08 3.53 -12.83
CA GLN A 46 -18.01 3.60 -13.96
C GLN A 46 -17.71 2.50 -14.96
N LYS A 47 -18.78 1.86 -15.45
CA LYS A 47 -18.72 0.91 -16.58
C LYS A 47 -18.50 1.68 -17.89
N PRO A 48 -17.99 1.04 -18.95
CA PRO A 48 -17.74 1.72 -20.24
C PRO A 48 -18.96 2.49 -20.78
N GLY A 49 -20.18 1.94 -20.64
CA GLY A 49 -21.41 2.62 -21.06
C GLY A 49 -21.84 3.83 -20.21
N ASP A 50 -21.27 4.00 -19.01
CA ASP A 50 -21.58 5.08 -18.06
C ASP A 50 -20.41 6.08 -17.94
N GLY A 51 -19.59 6.23 -18.99
CA GLY A 51 -18.39 7.09 -19.00
C GLY A 51 -17.12 6.44 -18.43
N GLY A 52 -17.15 5.15 -18.17
CA GLY A 52 -15.97 4.36 -17.83
C GLY A 52 -15.01 4.23 -18.99
N HIS A 53 -13.73 4.02 -18.68
CA HIS A 53 -12.69 3.91 -19.70
C HIS A 53 -12.23 2.47 -19.84
N VAL A 54 -11.87 2.11 -21.08
CA VAL A 54 -11.22 0.86 -21.44
C VAL A 54 -9.94 1.23 -22.17
N ALA A 55 -8.83 0.63 -21.77
CA ALA A 55 -7.54 0.83 -22.42
C ALA A 55 -6.90 -0.52 -22.75
N PRO A 56 -6.19 -0.64 -23.87
CA PRO A 56 -5.45 -1.86 -24.17
C PRO A 56 -4.36 -2.07 -23.12
N GLY A 57 -4.50 -3.13 -22.33
CA GLY A 57 -3.49 -3.59 -21.38
C GLY A 57 -2.62 -4.67 -21.99
N ARG A 58 -1.32 -4.63 -21.70
CA ARG A 58 -0.41 -5.69 -22.11
C ARG A 58 -0.23 -6.68 -20.98
N ALA A 59 -0.61 -7.93 -21.20
CA ALA A 59 -0.29 -8.99 -20.26
C ALA A 59 1.24 -9.27 -20.31
N PRO A 60 1.98 -9.10 -19.20
CA PRO A 60 3.45 -9.19 -19.19
C PRO A 60 4.05 -10.53 -19.64
N LYS A 61 3.26 -11.62 -19.62
CA LYS A 61 3.75 -12.98 -19.91
C LYS A 61 3.27 -13.58 -21.24
N SER A 62 2.14 -13.12 -21.79
CA SER A 62 1.59 -13.66 -23.05
C SER A 62 1.73 -12.71 -24.23
N GLY A 63 2.06 -11.43 -23.99
CA GLY A 63 2.03 -10.40 -25.03
C GLY A 63 0.64 -10.11 -25.58
N LEU A 64 -0.39 -10.80 -25.09
CA LEU A 64 -1.78 -10.61 -25.50
C LEU A 64 -2.24 -9.22 -25.06
N LEU A 65 -2.80 -8.48 -26.01
CA LEU A 65 -3.54 -7.25 -25.75
C LEU A 65 -4.87 -7.65 -25.14
N GLU A 66 -5.09 -7.25 -23.90
CA GLU A 66 -6.38 -7.39 -23.25
C GLU A 66 -6.83 -6.05 -22.72
N ASP A 67 -8.08 -5.76 -22.99
CA ASP A 67 -8.73 -4.55 -22.54
C ASP A 67 -8.81 -4.52 -21.00
N VAL A 68 -8.27 -3.46 -20.43
CA VAL A 68 -8.31 -3.13 -19.02
C VAL A 68 -9.35 -2.05 -18.82
N ASP A 69 -10.36 -2.36 -18.03
CA ASP A 69 -11.38 -1.40 -17.62
C ASP A 69 -11.10 -0.81 -16.22
N ASN A 70 -12.01 0.07 -15.78
CA ASN A 70 -11.97 0.71 -14.47
C ASN A 70 -11.98 -0.27 -13.27
N SER A 71 -12.31 -1.56 -13.44
CA SER A 71 -12.32 -2.52 -12.32
C SER A 71 -10.93 -2.87 -11.82
N TRP A 72 -9.89 -2.67 -12.65
CA TRP A 72 -8.50 -2.98 -12.36
C TRP A 72 -7.69 -1.79 -11.84
N VAL A 73 -8.30 -0.60 -11.80
CA VAL A 73 -7.62 0.63 -11.37
C VAL A 73 -7.40 0.63 -9.86
N VAL A 74 -6.15 0.85 -9.43
CA VAL A 74 -5.81 1.08 -8.02
C VAL A 74 -5.98 2.58 -7.73
N PRO A 75 -6.74 2.98 -6.70
CA PRO A 75 -6.88 4.38 -6.29
C PRO A 75 -5.51 5.04 -6.09
N TYR A 76 -5.32 6.22 -6.70
CA TYR A 76 -4.05 6.94 -6.62
C TYR A 76 -4.28 8.45 -6.80
N SER A 77 -3.34 9.24 -6.28
CA SER A 77 -3.27 10.68 -6.58
C SER A 77 -2.16 10.93 -7.59
N PRO A 78 -2.46 11.42 -8.81
CA PRO A 78 -1.43 11.75 -9.81
C PRO A 78 -0.37 12.73 -9.28
N LEU A 79 -0.78 13.68 -8.43
CA LEU A 79 0.12 14.64 -7.80
C LEU A 79 1.11 13.94 -6.86
N LEU A 80 0.59 13.13 -5.91
CA LEU A 80 1.44 12.45 -4.94
C LEU A 80 2.38 11.45 -5.61
N PHE A 81 1.87 10.69 -6.58
CA PHE A 81 2.67 9.77 -7.37
C PHE A 81 3.90 10.46 -8.00
N ARG A 82 3.72 11.65 -8.56
CA ARG A 82 4.83 12.43 -9.17
C ARG A 82 5.78 13.00 -8.13
N ILE A 83 5.28 13.51 -7.01
CA ILE A 83 6.10 14.08 -5.93
C ILE A 83 7.02 13.01 -5.34
N ILE A 84 6.48 11.84 -5.01
CA ILE A 84 7.23 10.77 -4.35
C ILE A 84 7.97 9.84 -5.34
N LYS A 85 7.71 9.99 -6.65
CA LYS A 85 8.29 9.17 -7.73
C LYS A 85 8.17 7.66 -7.49
N SER A 86 7.07 7.22 -6.88
CA SER A 86 6.84 5.82 -6.49
C SER A 86 5.37 5.47 -6.55
N HIS A 87 5.07 4.18 -6.70
CA HIS A 87 3.70 3.68 -6.70
C HIS A 87 3.06 3.81 -5.32
N ILE A 88 2.05 4.68 -5.21
CA ILE A 88 1.30 4.92 -3.97
C ILE A 88 -0.18 4.60 -4.16
N ASN A 89 -0.69 3.74 -3.27
CA ASN A 89 -2.12 3.56 -3.11
C ASN A 89 -2.67 4.65 -2.19
N VAL A 90 -3.72 5.35 -2.61
CA VAL A 90 -4.37 6.39 -1.79
C VAL A 90 -5.78 5.93 -1.46
N GLU A 91 -6.06 5.77 -0.17
CA GLU A 91 -7.33 5.25 0.31
C GLU A 91 -8.01 6.27 1.24
N TYR A 92 -9.33 6.40 1.10
CA TYR A 92 -10.20 7.13 2.02
C TYR A 92 -10.39 6.33 3.31
N CYS A 93 -10.30 7.02 4.44
CA CYS A 93 -10.30 6.44 5.77
C CYS A 93 -11.24 7.28 6.64
N ASN A 94 -12.42 6.75 6.97
CA ASN A 94 -13.43 7.46 7.77
C ASN A 94 -13.69 6.84 9.15
N SER A 95 -13.37 5.56 9.34
CA SER A 95 -13.69 4.89 10.60
C SER A 95 -12.59 5.06 11.64
N VAL A 96 -13.00 5.20 12.91
CA VAL A 96 -12.08 5.17 14.07
C VAL A 96 -11.26 3.87 14.07
N LYS A 97 -11.84 2.75 13.62
CA LYS A 97 -11.13 1.48 13.45
C LYS A 97 -9.96 1.60 12.48
N SER A 98 -10.15 2.32 11.38
CA SER A 98 -9.12 2.52 10.34
C SER A 98 -8.00 3.44 10.83
N ILE A 99 -8.33 4.49 11.59
CA ILE A 99 -7.34 5.35 12.25
C ILE A 99 -6.56 4.56 13.31
N LYS A 100 -7.26 3.80 14.15
CA LYS A 100 -6.63 2.91 15.14
C LYS A 100 -5.73 1.89 14.48
N TYR A 101 -6.14 1.34 13.33
CA TYR A 101 -5.33 0.43 12.55
C TYR A 101 -4.08 1.16 12.04
N PHE A 102 -4.19 2.32 11.40
CA PHE A 102 -3.03 3.10 10.98
C PHE A 102 -2.04 3.37 12.12
N CYS A 103 -2.52 3.93 13.23
CA CYS A 103 -1.70 4.19 14.40
C CYS A 103 -1.06 2.91 14.92
N LYS A 104 -1.81 1.80 15.01
CA LYS A 104 -1.28 0.48 15.39
C LYS A 104 -0.09 0.13 14.51
N TYR A 105 -0.14 0.21 13.18
CA TYR A 105 0.98 -0.20 12.33
C TYR A 105 2.18 0.74 12.39
N VAL A 106 1.94 2.04 12.60
CA VAL A 106 3.02 3.02 12.81
C VAL A 106 3.71 2.79 14.17
N THR A 107 2.97 2.36 15.20
CA THR A 107 3.48 2.22 16.57
C THR A 107 3.65 0.78 17.03
N LYS A 108 3.38 -0.24 16.18
CA LYS A 108 3.44 -1.66 16.54
C LYS A 108 4.83 -2.10 16.98
N GLY A 109 5.85 -1.29 16.69
CA GLY A 109 7.24 -1.66 16.86
C GLY A 109 7.65 -2.70 15.82
N ASN A 110 8.95 -3.00 15.77
CA ASN A 110 9.46 -4.07 14.92
C ASN A 110 9.12 -5.42 15.55
N ASP A 111 9.17 -6.47 14.72
CA ASP A 111 9.03 -7.84 15.19
C ASP A 111 10.08 -8.12 16.28
N ALA A 112 9.59 -8.51 17.45
CA ALA A 112 10.38 -8.82 18.62
C ALA A 112 10.06 -10.23 19.10
N THR A 113 11.07 -10.92 19.59
CA THR A 113 10.95 -12.26 20.18
C THR A 113 11.51 -12.25 21.58
N MET A 114 10.94 -13.08 22.46
CA MET A 114 11.51 -13.37 23.77
C MET A 114 12.16 -14.73 23.71
N PHE A 115 13.40 -14.84 24.19
CA PHE A 115 14.09 -16.11 24.32
C PHE A 115 14.58 -16.30 25.76
N ALA A 116 14.47 -17.54 26.23
CA ALA A 116 15.00 -17.93 27.52
C ALA A 116 16.51 -18.20 27.39
N VAL A 117 17.31 -17.59 28.25
CA VAL A 117 18.73 -17.88 28.35
C VAL A 117 18.90 -18.99 29.37
N ALA A 118 19.55 -20.09 28.96
CA ALA A 118 19.80 -21.20 29.86
C ALA A 118 20.71 -20.73 31.00
N ASN A 119 20.18 -20.70 32.23
CA ASN A 119 20.95 -20.37 33.42
C ASN A 119 21.72 -21.61 33.87
N GLU A 120 23.04 -21.50 34.01
CA GLU A 120 23.89 -22.59 34.51
C GLU A 120 23.67 -22.86 36.01
N MET A 121 22.98 -21.96 36.73
CA MET A 121 22.69 -22.06 38.16
C MET A 121 21.18 -22.15 38.45
N PRO A 122 20.61 -23.36 38.61
CA PRO A 122 19.15 -23.56 38.75
C PRO A 122 18.54 -23.00 40.04
N ASN A 123 19.35 -22.64 41.05
CA ASN A 123 18.87 -22.12 42.35
C ASN A 123 18.76 -20.60 42.45
N ARG A 124 19.13 -19.83 41.40
CA ARG A 124 18.99 -18.37 41.38
C ARG A 124 17.96 -17.96 40.34
N LEU A 125 16.71 -17.88 40.76
CA LEU A 125 15.59 -17.45 39.93
C LEU A 125 15.60 -15.92 39.81
N ASP A 126 16.24 -15.41 38.76
CA ASP A 126 16.16 -14.00 38.37
C ASP A 126 15.50 -13.90 36.99
N GLU A 127 14.24 -13.49 36.98
CA GLU A 127 13.39 -13.37 35.78
C GLU A 127 14.02 -12.47 34.71
N VAL A 128 14.74 -11.41 35.12
CA VAL A 128 15.38 -10.45 34.21
C VAL A 128 16.57 -11.08 33.50
N THR A 129 17.34 -11.93 34.20
CA THR A 129 18.44 -12.68 33.56
C THR A 129 17.96 -13.87 32.73
N THR A 130 16.79 -14.41 33.07
CA THR A 130 16.25 -15.63 32.48
C THR A 130 15.64 -15.37 31.10
N TYR A 131 15.07 -14.20 30.88
CA TYR A 131 14.41 -13.85 29.62
C TYR A 131 15.04 -12.61 28.99
N GLN A 132 15.47 -12.74 27.73
CA GLN A 132 15.92 -11.61 26.94
C GLN A 132 14.95 -11.34 25.79
N GLN A 133 14.73 -10.05 25.52
CA GLN A 133 13.94 -9.60 24.39
C GLN A 133 14.87 -9.20 23.24
N GLY A 134 14.77 -9.90 22.13
CA GLY A 134 15.46 -9.58 20.88
C GLY A 134 14.52 -8.93 19.87
N ARG A 135 15.05 -8.03 19.05
CA ARG A 135 14.35 -7.45 17.90
C ARG A 135 14.93 -8.05 16.62
N TYR A 136 14.08 -8.48 15.70
CA TYR A 136 14.54 -8.87 14.37
C TYR A 136 15.01 -7.64 13.58
N ILE A 137 16.19 -7.74 12.97
CA ILE A 137 16.76 -6.73 12.08
C ILE A 137 17.08 -7.42 10.76
N SER A 138 16.50 -6.94 9.66
CA SER A 138 16.79 -7.46 8.33
C SER A 138 18.23 -7.13 7.90
N SER A 139 18.80 -7.89 6.96
CA SER A 139 20.16 -7.63 6.45
C SER A 139 20.31 -6.21 5.87
N SER A 140 19.29 -5.70 5.17
CA SER A 140 19.29 -4.33 4.65
C SER A 140 19.24 -3.28 5.75
N GLU A 141 18.44 -3.50 6.80
CA GLU A 141 18.37 -2.58 7.95
C GLU A 141 19.70 -2.58 8.73
N ALA A 142 20.33 -3.75 8.92
CA ALA A 142 21.61 -3.88 9.60
C ALA A 142 22.74 -3.10 8.89
N VAL A 143 22.81 -3.18 7.56
CA VAL A 143 23.76 -2.38 6.76
C VAL A 143 23.49 -0.88 6.92
N TRP A 144 22.22 -0.48 6.96
CA TRP A 144 21.82 0.92 7.17
C TRP A 144 22.32 1.46 8.52
N HIS A 145 22.19 0.65 9.57
CA HIS A 145 22.72 0.95 10.91
C HIS A 145 24.25 0.99 10.92
N LEU A 146 24.92 0.02 10.28
CA LEU A 146 26.38 -0.06 10.23
C LEU A 146 27.00 1.16 9.53
N LEU A 147 26.34 1.65 8.48
CA LEU A 147 26.74 2.85 7.76
C LEU A 147 26.26 4.16 8.41
N ASN A 148 25.61 4.07 9.58
CA ASN A 148 25.09 5.19 10.36
C ASN A 148 24.14 6.11 9.55
N PHE A 149 23.37 5.54 8.64
CA PHE A 149 22.36 6.29 7.90
C PHE A 149 21.13 6.57 8.76
N HIS A 150 20.45 7.69 8.50
CA HIS A 150 19.18 7.96 9.13
C HIS A 150 18.14 6.89 8.74
N ILE A 151 17.67 6.15 9.73
CA ILE A 151 16.66 5.07 9.56
C ILE A 151 15.26 5.66 9.38
N HIS A 152 15.03 6.84 9.98
CA HIS A 152 13.79 7.57 9.83
C HIS A 152 14.12 9.03 9.54
N GLN A 153 13.47 9.57 8.52
CA GLN A 153 13.42 10.99 8.25
C GLN A 153 11.98 11.30 7.87
N ARG A 154 11.37 12.31 8.49
CA ARG A 154 10.05 12.80 8.12
C ARG A 154 10.21 14.25 7.69
N TYR A 155 10.13 14.50 6.39
CA TYR A 155 10.11 15.86 5.87
C TYR A 155 9.16 15.97 4.67
N PRO A 156 8.09 16.78 4.77
CA PRO A 156 7.56 17.40 5.98
C PRO A 156 6.94 16.37 6.93
N THR A 157 6.80 16.73 8.20
CA THR A 157 6.35 15.84 9.28
C THR A 157 4.93 15.31 9.10
N VAL A 158 4.05 16.13 8.51
CA VAL A 158 2.68 15.82 8.04
C VAL A 158 2.31 16.85 6.96
N VAL A 159 1.74 16.41 5.84
CA VAL A 159 1.12 17.32 4.85
C VAL A 159 -0.38 17.22 4.98
N HIS A 160 -1.05 18.33 5.28
CA HIS A 160 -2.50 18.39 5.21
C HIS A 160 -2.93 18.47 3.73
N LEU A 161 -3.70 17.48 3.28
CA LEU A 161 -4.34 17.52 1.97
C LEU A 161 -5.72 18.15 2.11
N THR A 162 -6.00 19.19 1.34
CA THR A 162 -7.31 19.83 1.32
C THR A 162 -8.33 18.88 0.68
N VAL A 163 -9.43 18.62 1.39
CA VAL A 163 -10.59 17.92 0.83
C VAL A 163 -11.42 18.96 0.08
N HIS A 164 -11.76 18.64 -1.17
CA HIS A 164 -12.53 19.52 -2.05
C HIS A 164 -13.91 18.90 -2.31
N LEU A 165 -14.91 19.76 -2.51
CA LEU A 165 -16.21 19.34 -3.04
C LEU A 165 -16.09 18.99 -4.52
N GLU A 166 -17.11 18.33 -5.06
CA GLU A 166 -17.16 18.02 -6.49
C GLU A 166 -17.11 19.31 -7.31
N GLY A 167 -16.18 19.37 -8.26
CA GLY A 167 -15.93 20.57 -9.08
C GLY A 167 -14.86 21.51 -8.54
N ASP A 168 -14.64 21.55 -7.23
CA ASP A 168 -13.68 22.47 -6.57
C ASP A 168 -12.25 21.92 -6.46
N GLN A 169 -12.01 20.77 -7.08
CA GLN A 169 -10.70 20.14 -7.13
C GLN A 169 -9.69 21.02 -7.88
N ARG A 170 -8.53 21.26 -7.25
CA ARG A 170 -7.41 21.94 -7.90
C ARG A 170 -6.96 21.09 -9.11
N ARG A 171 -7.22 21.59 -10.32
CA ARG A 171 -6.80 20.92 -11.56
C ARG A 171 -5.32 21.18 -11.80
N TYR A 172 -4.54 20.11 -11.87
CA TYR A 172 -3.14 20.18 -12.26
C TYR A 172 -3.06 19.94 -13.76
N SER A 173 -2.79 21.00 -14.53
CA SER A 173 -2.37 20.87 -15.92
C SER A 173 -0.85 20.74 -15.95
N TRP A 174 -0.37 19.79 -16.73
CA TRP A 174 1.06 19.54 -16.88
C TRP A 174 1.44 19.94 -18.30
N LYS A 175 2.47 20.77 -18.43
CA LYS A 175 3.14 20.94 -19.72
C LYS A 175 4.14 19.80 -19.85
N GLU A 176 4.04 19.03 -20.92
CA GLU A 176 5.11 18.10 -21.29
C GLU A 176 6.37 18.94 -21.54
N THR A 177 7.35 18.78 -20.67
CA THR A 177 8.70 19.22 -20.97
C THR A 177 9.37 18.02 -21.62
N ASN A 178 9.75 18.17 -22.88
CA ASN A 178 10.57 17.20 -23.60
C ASN A 178 11.96 17.17 -22.93
N SER A 179 12.08 16.59 -21.74
CA SER A 179 13.38 16.22 -21.20
C SER A 179 13.70 14.83 -21.75
N THR A 180 14.45 14.82 -22.85
CA THR A 180 15.28 13.68 -23.22
C THR A 180 16.13 13.33 -22.00
N PHE A 181 15.89 12.16 -21.43
CA PHE A 181 16.81 11.56 -20.47
C PHE A 181 17.98 11.00 -21.28
N ASP A 182 19.11 11.69 -21.23
CA ASP A 182 20.44 11.09 -21.42
C ASP A 182 20.90 10.45 -20.10
#